data_AF-A0A8T5Q4X7-F1
#
_entry.id   AF-A0A8T5Q4X7-F1
#
_cell.length_a   1.000
_cell.length_b   1.000
_cell.length_c   1.000
_cell.angle_alpha   90.00
_cell.angle_beta   90.00
_cell.angle_gamma   90.00
#
_symmetry.space_group_name_H-M   'P 1'
#
loop_
_entity.id
_entity.type
_entity.pdbx_description
1 polymer ?
#
loop_
_entity_poly.entity_id
_entity_poly.type
_entity_poly.pdbx_seq_one_letter_code
_entity_poly.pdbx_strand_id
1 'polypeptide(L)'
;MGRTWAIHLRKQEPIVTIDDFVDTYRKPNTYQCRDGRDHLVARGDLPLHYTSPHLEDINILAAWLLWSGSISNYSAGICSPQEHKKGIKAVARRLGIKMIEHGPSELVFGEGGAPYVRLIASLGVPNGSGTIEDRDSKVKQKIELPDYVNFFMRHYNHLRGAERGLATKVLADQCKVLLYSRLRYNGTYELQTISSRSKKSARTLAEQIVNMFNTVYPMLGLGRHSIRTSYAKHRGYYDTSVRLGLPVILEGIRGYGLFNITLNPEYHVRGRRPVQKRD
;
A
#
# COMPACT_ATOMS: atom_id res chain seq x y z
N MET A 1 -22.41 16.30 22.61
CA MET A 1 -22.86 15.14 21.80
C MET A 1 -21.66 14.40 21.18
N GLY A 2 -20.88 13.64 21.97
CA GLY A 2 -19.65 12.98 21.47
C GLY A 2 -19.44 11.53 21.93
N ARG A 3 -20.40 10.93 22.64
CA ARG A 3 -20.24 9.62 23.29
C ARG A 3 -20.82 8.43 22.50
N THR A 4 -21.62 8.68 21.46
CA THR A 4 -22.37 7.64 20.74
C THR A 4 -21.55 6.86 19.71
N TRP A 5 -20.53 7.46 19.10
CA TRP A 5 -19.76 6.82 18.02
C TRP A 5 -18.65 5.89 18.52
N ALA A 6 -17.96 6.22 19.63
CA ALA A 6 -16.99 5.32 20.27
C ALA A 6 -17.62 3.97 20.67
N ILE A 7 -18.93 3.93 20.93
CA ILE A 7 -19.69 2.71 21.23
C ILE A 7 -19.97 1.90 19.95
N HIS A 8 -20.20 2.54 18.80
CA HIS A 8 -20.39 1.85 17.51
C HIS A 8 -19.08 1.29 16.97
N LEU A 9 -18.00 2.01 17.20
CA LEU A 9 -16.64 1.68 16.82
C LEU A 9 -16.09 0.49 17.64
N ARG A 10 -16.41 0.40 18.94
CA ARG A 10 -16.19 -0.81 19.76
C ARG A 10 -17.01 -2.04 19.36
N LYS A 11 -18.06 -1.86 18.56
CA LYS A 11 -18.92 -2.93 18.04
C LYS A 11 -18.67 -3.22 16.56
N GLN A 12 -17.65 -2.62 15.96
CA GLN A 12 -17.29 -2.91 14.58
C GLN A 12 -16.79 -4.35 14.47
N GLU A 13 -17.20 -5.00 13.40
CA GLU A 13 -16.68 -6.30 13.02
C GLU A 13 -15.16 -6.21 12.82
N PRO A 14 -14.43 -7.29 13.09
CA PRO A 14 -13.01 -7.36 12.77
C PRO A 14 -12.73 -7.02 11.31
N ILE A 15 -11.62 -6.33 11.05
CA ILE A 15 -11.06 -6.17 9.71
C ILE A 15 -10.62 -7.53 9.17
N VAL A 16 -10.07 -8.38 10.05
CA VAL A 16 -9.71 -9.77 9.78
C VAL A 16 -10.18 -10.63 10.95
N THR A 17 -11.02 -11.61 10.66
CA THR A 17 -11.44 -12.62 11.63
C THR A 17 -10.44 -13.79 11.70
N ILE A 18 -10.61 -14.68 12.68
CA ILE A 18 -9.82 -15.91 12.75
C ILE A 18 -10.08 -16.77 11.51
N ASP A 19 -11.34 -16.84 11.05
CA ASP A 19 -11.71 -17.65 9.90
C ASP A 19 -11.11 -17.10 8.60
N ASP A 20 -11.16 -15.78 8.38
CA ASP A 20 -10.50 -15.13 7.24
C ASP A 20 -9.01 -15.49 7.18
N PHE A 21 -8.33 -15.47 8.34
CA PHE A 21 -6.93 -15.85 8.44
C PHE A 21 -6.70 -17.33 8.14
N VAL A 22 -7.49 -18.22 8.74
CA VAL A 22 -7.40 -19.67 8.59
C VAL A 22 -7.64 -20.07 7.12
N ASP A 23 -8.57 -19.41 6.45
CA ASP A 23 -8.92 -19.65 5.05
C ASP A 23 -7.79 -19.25 4.08
N THR A 24 -6.81 -18.45 4.51
CA THR A 24 -5.60 -18.21 3.70
C THR A 24 -4.67 -19.42 3.61
N TYR A 25 -4.86 -20.44 4.46
CA TYR A 25 -4.10 -21.68 4.42
C TYR A 25 -4.77 -22.70 3.51
N ARG A 26 -3.97 -23.38 2.67
CA ARG A 26 -4.47 -24.47 1.82
C ARG A 26 -5.12 -25.61 2.62
N LYS A 27 -4.70 -25.79 3.88
CA LYS A 27 -5.22 -26.80 4.82
C LYS A 27 -5.40 -26.15 6.21
N PRO A 28 -6.63 -25.76 6.59
CA PRO A 28 -6.97 -25.08 7.84
C PRO A 28 -6.46 -25.74 9.13
N ASN A 29 -6.36 -27.07 9.17
CA ASN A 29 -6.03 -27.82 10.38
C ASN A 29 -4.53 -28.16 10.54
N THR A 30 -3.65 -27.51 9.77
CA THR A 30 -2.20 -27.74 9.88
C THR A 30 -1.63 -27.17 11.18
N TYR A 31 -0.57 -27.79 11.72
CA TYR A 31 0.13 -27.28 12.90
C TYR A 31 0.59 -25.82 12.71
N GLN A 32 1.10 -25.48 11.52
CA GLN A 32 1.53 -24.12 11.15
C GLN A 32 0.39 -23.08 11.20
N CYS A 33 -0.85 -23.47 10.85
CA CYS A 33 -2.00 -22.59 10.94
C CYS A 33 -2.37 -22.29 12.40
N ARG A 34 -2.39 -23.34 13.24
CA ARG A 34 -2.68 -23.19 14.68
C ARG A 34 -1.62 -22.36 15.37
N ASP A 35 -0.35 -22.68 15.16
CA ASP A 35 0.78 -21.94 15.75
C ASP A 35 0.81 -20.47 15.29
N GLY A 36 0.60 -20.22 13.99
CA GLY A 36 0.52 -18.84 13.47
C GLY A 36 -0.66 -18.04 14.04
N ARG A 37 -1.83 -18.67 14.16
CA ARG A 37 -3.00 -18.05 14.81
C ARG A 37 -2.69 -17.75 16.27
N ASP A 38 -2.20 -18.73 17.02
CA ASP A 38 -1.94 -18.61 18.46
C ASP A 38 -0.87 -17.54 18.73
N HIS A 39 0.15 -17.45 17.87
CA HIS A 39 1.14 -16.38 17.89
C HIS A 39 0.51 -14.99 17.76
N LEU A 40 -0.38 -14.78 16.77
CA LEU A 40 -1.03 -13.49 16.54
C LEU A 40 -2.06 -13.15 17.63
N VAL A 41 -2.81 -14.14 18.12
CA VAL A 41 -3.76 -13.98 19.22
C VAL A 41 -3.05 -13.57 20.51
N ALA A 42 -1.94 -14.23 20.85
CA ALA A 42 -1.14 -13.90 22.03
C ALA A 42 -0.59 -12.47 21.99
N ARG A 43 -0.36 -11.93 20.78
CA ARG A 43 0.12 -10.55 20.56
C ARG A 43 -1.00 -9.51 20.44
N GLY A 44 -2.26 -9.94 20.43
CA GLY A 44 -3.42 -9.05 20.23
C GLY A 44 -3.57 -8.56 18.79
N ASP A 45 -3.04 -9.29 17.82
CA ASP A 45 -3.09 -8.96 16.39
C ASP A 45 -4.26 -9.64 15.65
N LEU A 46 -4.87 -10.64 16.27
CA LEU A 46 -6.09 -11.29 15.80
C LEU A 46 -7.12 -11.46 16.95
N PRO A 47 -8.42 -11.21 16.70
CA PRO A 47 -9.00 -10.58 15.50
C PRO A 47 -8.52 -9.13 15.32
N LEU A 48 -8.24 -8.72 14.08
CA LEU A 48 -7.63 -7.42 13.80
C LEU A 48 -8.71 -6.34 13.73
N HIS A 49 -8.65 -5.36 14.64
CA HIS A 49 -9.54 -4.19 14.62
C HIS A 49 -8.79 -2.93 14.24
N TYR A 50 -9.54 -1.90 13.82
CA TYR A 50 -8.93 -0.61 13.51
C TYR A 50 -8.31 0.05 14.77
N THR A 51 -8.66 -0.37 15.99
CA THR A 51 -8.01 0.08 17.23
C THR A 51 -6.82 -0.77 17.66
N SER A 52 -6.43 -1.78 16.87
CA SER A 52 -5.26 -2.59 17.21
C SER A 52 -4.01 -1.70 17.29
N PRO A 53 -3.21 -1.81 18.36
CA PRO A 53 -2.01 -0.99 18.52
C PRO A 53 -0.97 -1.25 17.42
N HIS A 54 -1.04 -2.41 16.76
CA HIS A 54 -0.09 -2.81 15.71
C HIS A 54 -0.63 -2.62 14.28
N LEU A 55 -1.89 -2.21 14.12
CA LEU A 55 -2.52 -2.02 12.81
C LEU A 55 -1.71 -1.10 11.89
N GLU A 56 -1.17 -0.03 12.45
CA GLU A 56 -0.37 0.94 11.71
C GLU A 56 0.87 0.28 11.10
N ASP A 57 1.60 -0.49 11.90
CA ASP A 57 2.81 -1.19 11.45
C ASP A 57 2.47 -2.28 10.42
N ILE A 58 1.39 -3.04 10.65
CA ILE A 58 0.88 -4.05 9.70
C ILE A 58 0.53 -3.39 8.37
N ASN A 59 -0.17 -2.25 8.39
CA ASN A 59 -0.54 -1.50 7.19
C ASN A 59 0.69 -0.97 6.44
N ILE A 60 1.68 -0.42 7.14
CA ILE A 60 2.92 0.02 6.50
C ILE A 60 3.56 -1.15 5.75
N LEU A 61 3.71 -2.32 6.37
CA LEU A 61 4.27 -3.50 5.71
C LEU A 61 3.40 -4.03 4.57
N ALA A 62 2.08 -4.09 4.76
CA ALA A 62 1.13 -4.50 3.73
C ALA A 62 1.22 -3.62 2.48
N ALA A 63 1.34 -2.31 2.68
CA ALA A 63 1.53 -1.36 1.60
C ALA A 63 2.86 -1.61 0.87
N TRP A 64 3.97 -1.76 1.59
CA TRP A 64 5.26 -2.07 0.97
C TRP A 64 5.22 -3.38 0.16
N LEU A 65 4.55 -4.42 0.67
CA LEU A 65 4.38 -5.70 -0.02
C LEU A 65 3.51 -5.59 -1.27
N LEU A 66 2.36 -4.92 -1.17
CA LEU A 66 1.45 -4.70 -2.30
C LEU A 66 2.15 -3.97 -3.46
N TRP A 67 2.99 -2.99 -3.15
CA TRP A 67 3.49 -2.05 -4.15
C TRP A 67 4.91 -2.32 -4.64
N SER A 68 5.74 -2.95 -3.82
CA SER A 68 7.16 -3.16 -4.10
C SER A 68 7.66 -4.53 -3.67
N GLY A 69 6.75 -5.45 -3.36
CA GLY A 69 7.11 -6.75 -2.84
C GLY A 69 6.40 -7.90 -3.53
N SER A 70 6.42 -9.03 -2.83
CA SER A 70 5.72 -10.24 -3.20
C SER A 70 5.40 -11.06 -1.97
N ILE A 71 4.30 -11.79 -2.04
CA ILE A 71 3.96 -12.86 -1.11
C ILE A 71 3.93 -14.17 -1.89
N SER A 72 4.66 -15.18 -1.40
CA SER A 72 4.70 -16.52 -1.97
C SER A 72 5.00 -17.54 -0.89
N ASN A 73 4.24 -18.65 -0.84
CA ASN A 73 4.51 -19.79 0.03
C ASN A 73 4.87 -19.44 1.48
N TYR A 74 4.06 -18.61 2.16
CA TYR A 74 4.29 -18.17 3.56
C TYR A 74 5.51 -17.26 3.75
N SER A 75 6.15 -16.84 2.67
CA SER A 75 7.26 -15.90 2.64
C SER A 75 6.82 -14.60 1.97
N ALA A 76 7.48 -13.51 2.36
CA ALA A 76 7.27 -12.23 1.73
C ALA A 76 8.60 -11.48 1.59
N GLY A 77 8.73 -10.75 0.47
CA GLY A 77 9.91 -9.96 0.15
C GLY A 77 9.48 -8.54 -0.25
N ILE A 78 10.25 -7.53 0.17
CA ILE A 78 10.08 -6.13 -0.20
C ILE A 78 11.33 -5.66 -0.93
N CYS A 79 11.17 -5.22 -2.18
CA CYS A 79 12.21 -4.57 -2.94
C CYS A 79 12.24 -3.07 -2.61
N SER A 80 13.35 -2.60 -2.04
CA SER A 80 13.49 -1.22 -1.59
C SER A 80 14.94 -0.72 -1.72
N PRO A 81 15.14 0.57 -2.10
CA PRO A 81 16.42 1.27 -1.96
C PRO A 81 16.97 1.22 -0.53
N GLN A 82 18.28 1.39 -0.41
CA GLN A 82 19.02 1.27 0.86
C GLN A 82 18.54 2.30 1.90
N GLU A 83 18.19 3.53 1.49
CA GLU A 83 17.73 4.57 2.41
C GLU A 83 16.44 4.21 3.17
N HIS A 84 15.55 3.41 2.56
CA HIS A 84 14.26 3.05 3.15
C HIS A 84 14.31 1.76 3.96
N LYS A 85 15.34 0.91 3.76
CA LYS A 85 15.49 -0.36 4.49
C LYS A 85 15.49 -0.17 6.01
N LYS A 86 16.09 0.92 6.52
CA LYS A 86 16.11 1.23 7.96
C LYS A 86 14.70 1.43 8.52
N GLY A 87 13.84 2.14 7.79
CA GLY A 87 12.45 2.37 8.18
C GLY A 87 11.62 1.08 8.16
N ILE A 88 11.73 0.30 7.08
CA ILE A 88 11.04 -0.99 6.94
C ILE A 88 11.44 -1.95 8.08
N LYS A 89 12.75 -2.05 8.38
CA LYS A 89 13.26 -2.87 9.49
C LYS A 89 12.74 -2.40 10.85
N ALA A 90 12.62 -1.09 11.08
CA ALA A 90 12.13 -0.56 12.34
C ALA A 90 10.65 -0.89 12.57
N VAL A 91 9.82 -0.79 11.52
CA VAL A 91 8.41 -1.20 11.53
C VAL A 91 8.29 -2.71 11.80
N ALA A 92 9.00 -3.53 11.03
CA ALA A 92 9.00 -4.98 11.17
C ALA A 92 9.40 -5.43 12.59
N ARG A 93 10.41 -4.77 13.19
CA ARG A 93 10.85 -5.07 14.56
C ARG A 93 9.76 -4.83 15.61
N ARG A 94 8.89 -3.83 15.45
CA ARG A 94 7.78 -3.57 16.39
C ARG A 94 6.76 -4.71 16.38
N LEU A 95 6.61 -5.37 15.23
CA LEU A 95 5.81 -6.59 15.08
C LEU A 95 6.57 -7.86 15.50
N GLY A 96 7.81 -7.77 15.95
CA GLY A 96 8.64 -8.94 16.27
C GLY A 96 9.14 -9.70 15.03
N ILE A 97 9.07 -9.10 13.84
CA ILE A 97 9.53 -9.71 12.59
C ILE A 97 11.01 -9.39 12.37
N LYS A 98 11.82 -10.44 12.20
CA LYS A 98 13.23 -10.31 11.82
C LYS A 98 13.34 -10.23 10.31
N MET A 99 13.78 -9.09 9.79
CA MET A 99 14.04 -8.93 8.34
C MET A 99 15.43 -9.42 7.98
N ILE A 100 15.53 -10.19 6.89
CA ILE A 100 16.77 -10.70 6.32
C ILE A 100 17.08 -9.90 5.05
N GLU A 101 18.32 -9.45 4.86
CA GLU A 101 18.73 -8.83 3.60
C GLU A 101 19.04 -9.92 2.57
N HIS A 102 18.38 -9.86 1.42
CA HIS A 102 18.65 -10.74 0.29
C HIS A 102 19.24 -9.93 -0.86
N GLY A 103 20.51 -9.57 -0.73
CA GLY A 103 21.19 -8.70 -1.69
C GLY A 103 20.89 -7.19 -1.50
N PRO A 104 21.29 -6.35 -2.47
CA PRO A 104 21.40 -4.90 -2.27
C PRO A 104 20.04 -4.19 -2.18
N SER A 105 18.98 -4.77 -2.75
CA SER A 105 17.68 -4.10 -2.88
C SER A 105 16.51 -4.87 -2.29
N GLU A 106 16.71 -5.97 -1.59
CA GLU A 106 15.61 -6.82 -1.12
C GLU A 106 15.70 -7.11 0.38
N LEU A 107 14.54 -7.04 1.02
CA LEU A 107 14.31 -7.41 2.41
C LEU A 107 13.27 -8.53 2.47
N VAL A 108 13.62 -9.66 3.09
CA VAL A 108 12.75 -10.83 3.22
C VAL A 108 12.28 -10.95 4.66
N PHE A 109 11.03 -11.35 4.84
CA PHE A 109 10.43 -11.67 6.13
C PHE A 109 11.07 -12.97 6.63
N GLY A 110 11.86 -12.87 7.70
CA GLY A 110 12.50 -14.01 8.35
C GLY A 110 11.69 -14.51 9.55
N GLU A 111 12.39 -14.76 10.65
CA GLU A 111 11.81 -15.22 11.91
C GLU A 111 10.66 -14.33 12.38
N GLY A 112 9.55 -14.94 12.83
CA GLY A 112 8.31 -14.26 13.21
C GLY A 112 7.50 -13.71 12.03
N GLY A 113 7.99 -13.77 10.79
CA GLY A 113 7.34 -13.17 9.63
C GLY A 113 6.15 -13.95 9.09
N ALA A 114 6.21 -15.28 9.08
CA ALA A 114 5.23 -16.13 8.39
C ALA A 114 3.75 -15.90 8.84
N PRO A 115 3.43 -15.74 10.14
CA PRO A 115 2.07 -15.39 10.56
C PRO A 115 1.61 -14.04 10.00
N TYR A 116 2.46 -13.02 10.01
CA TYR A 116 2.12 -11.70 9.46
C TYR A 116 1.97 -11.71 7.93
N VAL A 117 2.73 -12.56 7.22
CA VAL A 117 2.52 -12.74 5.77
C VAL A 117 1.10 -13.21 5.49
N ARG A 118 0.57 -14.13 6.31
CA ARG A 118 -0.80 -14.66 6.17
C ARG A 118 -1.86 -13.65 6.56
N LEU A 119 -1.64 -12.94 7.65
CA LEU A 119 -2.49 -11.83 8.06
C LEU A 119 -2.58 -10.77 6.95
N ILE A 120 -1.45 -10.37 6.37
CA ILE A 120 -1.39 -9.38 5.28
C ILE A 120 -2.06 -9.90 4.00
N ALA A 121 -1.91 -11.19 3.68
CA ALA A 121 -2.65 -11.80 2.56
C ALA A 121 -4.17 -11.75 2.79
N SER A 122 -4.62 -11.93 4.04
CA SER A 122 -6.04 -11.81 4.43
C SER A 122 -6.58 -10.38 4.24
N LEU A 123 -5.71 -9.37 4.28
CA LEU A 123 -6.04 -7.97 4.00
C LEU A 123 -6.19 -7.66 2.51
N GLY A 124 -6.21 -8.67 1.64
CA GLY A 124 -6.41 -8.52 0.20
C GLY A 124 -5.15 -8.13 -0.58
N VAL A 125 -3.96 -8.32 0.00
CA VAL A 125 -2.69 -8.19 -0.74
C VAL A 125 -2.49 -9.45 -1.58
N PRO A 126 -2.60 -9.39 -2.93
CA PRO A 126 -2.59 -10.58 -3.75
C PRO A 126 -1.20 -11.24 -3.78
N ASN A 127 -1.20 -12.57 -3.84
CA ASN A 127 0.00 -13.36 -4.06
C ASN A 127 0.52 -13.13 -5.49
N GLY A 128 1.69 -12.51 -5.62
CA GLY A 128 2.38 -12.31 -6.90
C GLY A 128 3.83 -12.73 -6.79
N SER A 129 4.37 -13.42 -7.80
CA SER A 129 5.77 -13.79 -7.87
C SER A 129 6.64 -12.57 -8.17
N GLY A 130 7.43 -12.19 -7.19
CA GLY A 130 8.25 -11.00 -7.17
C GLY A 130 9.64 -11.12 -7.79
N THR A 131 9.89 -11.70 -8.97
CA THR A 131 11.28 -11.77 -9.50
C THR A 131 11.81 -10.48 -10.16
N ILE A 132 13.12 -10.23 -10.05
CA ILE A 132 13.85 -9.08 -10.63
C ILE A 132 13.89 -9.14 -12.16
N GLU A 133 13.82 -10.34 -12.73
CA GLU A 133 13.98 -10.63 -14.15
C GLU A 133 12.70 -10.39 -14.97
N ASP A 134 11.54 -10.33 -14.30
CA ASP A 134 10.24 -10.20 -14.95
C ASP A 134 9.41 -9.06 -14.32
N ARG A 135 9.89 -7.83 -14.51
CA ARG A 135 9.31 -6.61 -13.92
C ARG A 135 7.94 -6.21 -14.51
N ASP A 136 7.65 -6.63 -15.74
CA ASP A 136 6.47 -6.20 -16.50
C ASP A 136 5.26 -7.15 -16.36
N SER A 137 5.47 -8.39 -15.91
CA SER A 137 4.39 -9.38 -15.73
C SER A 137 3.64 -9.24 -14.39
N LYS A 138 4.21 -8.53 -13.41
CA LYS A 138 3.71 -8.45 -12.02
C LYS A 138 2.52 -7.53 -11.75
N VAL A 139 2.02 -6.76 -12.71
CA VAL A 139 1.06 -5.67 -12.42
C VAL A 139 -0.11 -5.65 -13.42
N LYS A 140 -0.64 -6.82 -13.78
CA LYS A 140 -1.95 -6.90 -14.47
C LYS A 140 -3.09 -7.28 -13.53
N GLN A 141 -2.81 -7.57 -12.26
CA GLN A 141 -3.84 -7.76 -11.26
C GLN A 141 -4.36 -6.39 -10.81
N LYS A 142 -5.69 -6.28 -10.86
CA LYS A 142 -6.51 -5.17 -10.39
C LYS A 142 -6.02 -4.76 -9.00
N ILE A 143 -5.38 -3.59 -8.87
CA ILE A 143 -5.11 -3.08 -7.52
C ILE A 143 -6.43 -2.54 -7.02
N GLU A 144 -6.90 -3.14 -5.96
CA GLU A 144 -7.97 -2.59 -5.16
C GLU A 144 -7.30 -1.96 -3.95
N LEU A 145 -7.76 -0.78 -3.55
CA LEU A 145 -7.37 -0.28 -2.23
C LEU A 145 -7.90 -1.30 -1.21
N PRO A 146 -7.09 -1.72 -0.22
CA PRO A 146 -7.58 -2.61 0.82
C PRO A 146 -8.86 -2.06 1.46
N ASP A 147 -9.79 -2.93 1.83
CA ASP A 147 -11.13 -2.50 2.26
C ASP A 147 -11.10 -1.61 3.50
N TYR A 148 -10.15 -1.80 4.41
CA TYR A 148 -9.98 -0.91 5.56
C TYR A 148 -9.49 0.49 5.16
N VAL A 149 -8.70 0.63 4.08
CA VAL A 149 -8.33 1.94 3.53
C VAL A 149 -9.58 2.64 2.98
N ASN A 150 -10.42 1.90 2.26
CA ASN A 150 -11.72 2.42 1.78
C ASN A 150 -12.63 2.81 2.95
N PHE A 151 -12.68 2.01 4.01
CA PHE A 151 -13.44 2.30 5.23
C PHE A 151 -12.98 3.63 5.86
N PHE A 152 -11.67 3.79 6.09
CA PHE A 152 -11.13 5.01 6.66
C PHE A 152 -11.43 6.23 5.78
N MET A 153 -11.29 6.12 4.46
CA MET A 153 -11.64 7.21 3.55
C MET A 153 -13.12 7.60 3.65
N ARG A 154 -14.04 6.62 3.68
CA ARG A 154 -15.49 6.88 3.73
C ARG A 154 -15.93 7.48 5.05
N HIS A 155 -15.30 7.10 6.16
CA HIS A 155 -15.72 7.51 7.50
C HIS A 155 -14.84 8.58 8.14
N TYR A 156 -13.79 9.05 7.47
CA TYR A 156 -12.80 9.97 8.01
C TYR A 156 -13.38 11.21 8.70
N ASN A 157 -14.39 11.84 8.08
CA ASN A 157 -15.03 13.05 8.61
C ASN A 157 -15.81 12.82 9.92
N HIS A 158 -16.13 11.56 10.24
CA HIS A 158 -16.85 11.18 11.45
C HIS A 158 -15.93 10.74 12.59
N LEU A 159 -14.66 10.44 12.30
CA LEU A 159 -13.65 10.07 13.29
C LEU A 159 -13.18 11.29 14.10
N ARG A 160 -12.85 11.09 15.37
CA ARG A 160 -12.37 12.15 16.28
C ARG A 160 -11.20 11.67 17.14
N GLY A 161 -10.41 12.61 17.66
CA GLY A 161 -9.33 12.32 18.60
C GLY A 161 -8.31 11.31 18.06
N ALA A 162 -7.97 10.32 18.88
CA ALA A 162 -6.98 9.29 18.56
C ALA A 162 -7.35 8.46 17.32
N GLU A 163 -8.63 8.19 17.10
CA GLU A 163 -9.11 7.39 15.96
C GLU A 163 -8.87 8.11 14.63
N ARG A 164 -9.11 9.43 14.61
CA ARG A 164 -8.78 10.27 13.45
C ARG A 164 -7.28 10.34 13.23
N GLY A 165 -6.48 10.41 14.30
CA GLY A 165 -5.02 10.37 14.23
C GLY A 165 -4.51 9.10 13.54
N LEU A 166 -5.02 7.94 13.95
CA LEU A 166 -4.66 6.66 13.33
C LEU A 166 -5.10 6.58 11.87
N ALA A 167 -6.35 6.95 11.56
CA ALA A 167 -6.84 6.95 10.18
C ALA A 167 -6.01 7.88 9.29
N THR A 168 -5.66 9.08 9.78
CA THR A 168 -4.79 10.03 9.07
C THR A 168 -3.46 9.38 8.73
N LYS A 169 -2.85 8.68 9.69
CA LYS A 169 -1.56 8.03 9.52
C LYS A 169 -1.62 6.89 8.50
N VAL A 170 -2.61 6.01 8.63
CA VAL A 170 -2.87 4.90 7.69
C VAL A 170 -3.02 5.40 6.25
N LEU A 171 -3.87 6.41 6.05
CA LEU A 171 -4.11 6.99 4.73
C LEU A 171 -2.87 7.74 4.19
N ALA A 172 -2.14 8.44 5.06
CA ALA A 172 -0.91 9.15 4.71
C ALA A 172 0.21 8.20 4.28
N ASP A 173 0.38 7.08 4.98
CA ASP A 173 1.36 6.06 4.64
C ASP A 173 1.02 5.39 3.30
N GLN A 174 -0.26 5.09 3.06
CA GLN A 174 -0.69 4.59 1.75
C GLN A 174 -0.37 5.58 0.61
N CYS A 175 -0.59 6.88 0.82
CA CYS A 175 -0.21 7.90 -0.16
C CYS A 175 1.31 7.93 -0.40
N LYS A 176 2.14 7.78 0.64
CA LYS A 176 3.60 7.74 0.48
C LYS A 176 4.03 6.54 -0.36
N VAL A 177 3.49 5.36 -0.09
CA VAL A 177 3.85 4.16 -0.84
C VAL A 177 3.45 4.31 -2.32
N LEU A 178 2.28 4.89 -2.59
CA LEU A 178 1.87 5.24 -3.95
C LEU A 178 2.89 6.16 -4.64
N LEU A 179 3.30 7.25 -3.98
CA LEU A 179 4.29 8.17 -4.53
C LEU A 179 5.62 7.46 -4.84
N TYR A 180 6.19 6.71 -3.89
CA TYR A 180 7.46 6.03 -4.11
C TYR A 180 7.40 5.00 -5.25
N SER A 181 6.34 4.21 -5.31
CA SER A 181 6.26 3.10 -6.26
C SER A 181 5.84 3.54 -7.66
N ARG A 182 4.95 4.54 -7.78
CA ARG A 182 4.23 4.86 -9.02
C ARG A 182 4.41 6.28 -9.54
N LEU A 183 5.06 7.17 -8.79
CA LEU A 183 5.37 8.50 -9.31
C LEU A 183 6.38 8.38 -10.43
N ARG A 184 6.05 8.93 -11.60
CA ARG A 184 6.93 9.00 -12.77
C ARG A 184 6.95 10.42 -13.31
N TYR A 185 8.08 10.82 -13.86
CA TYR A 185 8.21 12.09 -14.57
C TYR A 185 8.19 11.86 -16.08
N ASN A 186 7.09 12.27 -16.72
CA ASN A 186 6.89 12.18 -18.18
C ASN A 186 6.55 13.57 -18.73
N GLY A 187 7.41 14.57 -18.48
CA GLY A 187 7.16 15.99 -18.75
C GLY A 187 6.33 16.68 -17.66
N THR A 188 5.50 15.92 -16.94
CA THR A 188 4.90 16.28 -15.65
C THR A 188 5.00 15.09 -14.70
N TYR A 189 4.91 15.34 -13.40
CA TYR A 189 4.81 14.29 -12.40
C TYR A 189 3.42 13.62 -12.50
N GLU A 190 3.42 12.31 -12.68
CA GLU A 190 2.20 11.52 -12.79
C GLU A 190 2.32 10.28 -11.91
N LEU A 191 1.31 10.08 -11.07
CA LEU A 191 1.12 8.86 -10.31
C LEU A 191 0.40 7.84 -11.19
N GLN A 192 1.07 6.75 -11.53
CA GLN A 192 0.49 5.69 -12.34
C GLN A 192 -0.48 4.85 -11.49
N THR A 193 -1.76 4.87 -11.84
CA THR A 193 -2.85 4.22 -11.08
C THR A 193 -3.38 2.96 -11.75
N ILE A 194 -2.64 2.32 -12.69
CA ILE A 194 -2.87 0.97 -13.28
C ILE A 194 -3.65 0.92 -14.59
N SER A 195 -3.49 -0.22 -15.27
CA SER A 195 -4.18 -0.70 -16.47
C SER A 195 -5.38 -1.59 -16.11
N SER A 196 -6.61 -1.22 -16.47
CA SER A 196 -7.81 -2.10 -16.32
C SER A 196 -8.46 -2.39 -17.68
N ARG A 197 -9.09 -3.56 -17.85
CA ARG A 197 -9.89 -3.82 -19.08
C ARG A 197 -11.11 -2.91 -19.19
N SER A 198 -11.59 -2.39 -18.06
CA SER A 198 -12.74 -1.49 -17.99
C SER A 198 -12.30 -0.05 -17.73
N LYS A 199 -12.67 0.86 -18.63
CA LYS A 199 -12.47 2.31 -18.47
C LYS A 199 -13.10 2.84 -17.18
N LYS A 200 -14.31 2.36 -16.86
CA LYS A 200 -15.05 2.75 -15.66
C LYS A 200 -14.28 2.34 -14.41
N SER A 201 -13.84 1.09 -14.35
CA SER A 201 -13.09 0.57 -13.19
C SER A 201 -11.75 1.29 -13.01
N ALA A 202 -11.01 1.54 -14.10
CA ALA A 202 -9.75 2.29 -14.04
C ALA A 202 -9.94 3.71 -13.46
N ARG A 203 -10.99 4.40 -13.92
CA ARG A 203 -11.31 5.75 -13.46
C ARG A 203 -11.77 5.78 -12.02
N THR A 204 -12.64 4.86 -11.60
CA THR A 204 -13.12 4.78 -10.22
C THR A 204 -11.96 4.63 -9.22
N LEU A 205 -10.96 3.81 -9.53
CA LEU A 205 -9.80 3.66 -8.68
C LEU A 205 -8.95 4.94 -8.62
N ALA A 206 -8.74 5.62 -9.75
CA ALA A 206 -8.04 6.89 -9.75
C ALA A 206 -8.78 7.96 -8.93
N GLU A 207 -10.12 7.98 -8.98
CA GLU A 207 -10.96 8.84 -8.14
C GLU A 207 -10.83 8.48 -6.65
N GLN A 208 -10.75 7.20 -6.30
CA GLN A 208 -10.46 6.78 -4.92
C GLN A 208 -9.09 7.26 -4.46
N ILE A 209 -8.05 7.12 -5.28
CA ILE A 209 -6.70 7.61 -4.96
C ILE A 209 -6.72 9.14 -4.76
N VAL A 210 -7.35 9.89 -5.67
CA VAL A 210 -7.51 11.35 -5.54
C VAL A 210 -8.21 11.71 -4.22
N ASN A 211 -9.30 11.03 -3.89
CA ASN A 211 -10.02 11.25 -2.64
C ASN A 211 -9.13 10.97 -1.43
N MET A 212 -8.36 9.88 -1.44
CA MET A 212 -7.42 9.55 -0.37
C MET A 212 -6.39 10.67 -0.16
N PHE A 213 -5.75 11.13 -1.25
CA PHE A 213 -4.81 12.24 -1.19
C PHE A 213 -5.46 13.52 -0.65
N ASN A 214 -6.67 13.85 -1.08
CA ASN A 214 -7.38 15.04 -0.58
C ASN A 214 -7.81 14.90 0.89
N THR A 215 -8.07 13.68 1.38
CA THR A 215 -8.43 13.43 2.78
C THR A 215 -7.27 13.75 3.72
N VAL A 216 -6.04 13.39 3.35
CA VAL A 216 -4.85 13.61 4.21
C VAL A 216 -4.04 14.85 3.83
N TYR A 217 -4.10 15.27 2.58
CA TYR A 217 -3.37 16.41 2.01
C TYR A 217 -4.32 17.30 1.19
N PRO A 218 -5.31 17.94 1.81
CA PRO A 218 -6.33 18.73 1.10
C PRO A 218 -5.73 19.88 0.29
N MET A 219 -4.57 20.41 0.69
CA MET A 219 -3.88 21.48 -0.05
C MET A 219 -3.35 21.03 -1.41
N LEU A 220 -3.26 19.72 -1.69
CA LEU A 220 -2.89 19.25 -3.03
C LEU A 220 -3.99 19.55 -4.07
N GLY A 221 -5.23 19.79 -3.64
CA GLY A 221 -6.32 20.23 -4.52
C GLY A 221 -6.57 19.32 -5.73
N LEU A 222 -6.31 18.02 -5.60
CA LEU A 222 -6.42 17.09 -6.73
C LEU A 222 -7.88 16.97 -7.15
N GLY A 223 -8.16 17.19 -8.42
CA GLY A 223 -9.52 17.11 -8.96
C GLY A 223 -9.66 16.02 -10.00
N ARG A 224 -10.88 15.83 -10.50
CA ARG A 224 -11.13 14.93 -11.65
C ARG A 224 -10.31 15.32 -12.89
N HIS A 225 -9.98 16.61 -13.03
CA HIS A 225 -9.13 17.14 -14.11
C HIS A 225 -7.68 16.63 -14.03
N SER A 226 -7.24 16.18 -12.85
CA SER A 226 -5.93 15.59 -12.64
C SER A 226 -5.85 14.15 -13.17
N ILE A 227 -6.99 13.49 -13.40
CA ILE A 227 -7.05 12.10 -13.87
C ILE A 227 -6.95 12.06 -15.40
N ARG A 228 -5.95 11.33 -15.90
CA ARG A 228 -5.84 10.96 -17.30
C ARG A 228 -6.17 9.49 -17.48
N THR A 229 -6.92 9.17 -18.52
CA THR A 229 -7.17 7.78 -18.94
C THR A 229 -6.89 7.65 -20.43
N SER A 230 -6.03 6.71 -20.82
CA SER A 230 -5.71 6.38 -22.20
C SER A 230 -5.97 4.89 -22.46
N TYR A 231 -6.34 4.54 -23.68
CA TYR A 231 -6.50 3.14 -24.07
C TYR A 231 -5.23 2.64 -24.76
N ALA A 232 -4.55 1.67 -24.16
CA ALA A 232 -3.37 1.04 -24.73
C ALA A 232 -3.80 -0.08 -25.69
N LYS A 233 -4.06 0.27 -26.96
CA LYS A 233 -4.58 -0.65 -28.01
C LYS A 233 -3.84 -1.99 -28.08
N HIS A 234 -2.51 -1.96 -28.05
CA HIS A 234 -1.69 -3.19 -28.15
C HIS A 234 -1.75 -4.09 -26.92
N ARG A 235 -2.20 -3.57 -25.77
CA ARG A 235 -2.30 -4.33 -24.53
C ARG A 235 -3.75 -4.71 -24.23
N GLY A 236 -4.74 -4.00 -24.74
CA GLY A 236 -6.17 -4.28 -24.49
C GLY A 236 -6.66 -3.81 -23.12
N TYR A 237 -6.02 -2.78 -22.55
CA TYR A 237 -6.36 -2.22 -21.24
C TYR A 237 -6.36 -0.67 -21.29
N TYR A 238 -7.03 -0.04 -20.33
CA TYR A 238 -7.03 1.40 -20.08
C TYR A 238 -5.99 1.74 -19.02
N ASP A 239 -4.97 2.49 -19.41
CA ASP A 239 -3.99 3.06 -18.50
C ASP A 239 -4.55 4.34 -17.89
N THR A 240 -4.52 4.44 -16.56
CA THR A 240 -4.94 5.65 -15.86
C THR A 240 -3.79 6.21 -15.02
N SER A 241 -3.63 7.53 -15.03
CA SER A 241 -2.67 8.23 -14.20
C SER A 241 -3.31 9.46 -13.55
N VAL A 242 -2.78 9.85 -12.39
CA VAL A 242 -3.14 11.09 -11.70
C VAL A 242 -1.97 12.04 -11.85
N ARG A 243 -2.17 13.15 -12.58
CA ARG A 243 -1.20 14.23 -12.67
C ARG A 243 -1.07 14.92 -11.32
N LEU A 244 0.16 15.04 -10.86
CA LEU A 244 0.52 15.78 -9.67
C LEU A 244 1.34 16.98 -10.16
N GLY A 245 0.84 18.21 -10.00
CA GLY A 245 1.53 19.42 -10.46
C GLY A 245 2.81 19.68 -9.65
N LEU A 246 3.92 20.07 -10.30
CA LEU A 246 5.21 20.28 -9.63
C LEU A 246 5.16 21.27 -8.45
N PRO A 247 4.52 22.46 -8.56
CA PRO A 247 4.44 23.40 -7.45
C PRO A 247 3.66 22.83 -6.26
N VAL A 248 2.60 22.09 -6.55
CA VAL A 248 1.69 21.48 -5.57
C VAL A 248 2.37 20.36 -4.79
N ILE A 249 3.19 19.54 -5.44
CA ILE A 249 4.00 18.52 -4.76
C ILE A 249 5.04 19.18 -3.86
N LEU A 250 5.73 20.22 -4.34
CA LEU A 250 6.80 20.91 -3.59
C LEU A 250 6.25 21.68 -2.38
N GLU A 251 5.07 22.30 -2.51
CA GLU A 251 4.35 22.92 -1.38
C GLU A 251 3.80 21.88 -0.41
N GLY A 252 3.30 20.73 -0.89
CA GLY A 252 2.92 19.61 -0.03
C GLY A 252 4.09 19.01 0.75
N ILE A 253 5.27 18.90 0.10
CA ILE A 253 6.55 18.51 0.72
C ILE A 253 6.93 19.50 1.83
N ARG A 254 6.83 20.80 1.57
CA ARG A 254 7.16 21.84 2.56
C ARG A 254 6.14 22.00 3.69
N GLY A 255 4.84 21.93 3.39
CA GLY A 255 3.76 22.23 4.34
C GLY A 255 3.36 21.07 5.25
N TYR A 256 3.52 19.83 4.80
CA TYR A 256 3.10 18.63 5.56
C TYR A 256 4.27 17.74 6.00
N GLY A 257 5.52 18.11 5.68
CA GLY A 257 6.67 17.26 5.98
C GLY A 257 6.64 15.93 5.20
N LEU A 258 5.99 15.89 4.03
CA LEU A 258 6.25 14.85 3.03
C LEU A 258 7.76 14.95 2.74
N PHE A 259 8.50 13.89 3.12
CA PHE A 259 9.95 13.80 3.24
C PHE A 259 10.79 14.52 2.17
N ASN A 260 12.08 14.62 2.46
CA ASN A 260 13.19 14.82 1.52
C ASN A 260 13.15 13.76 0.40
N ILE A 261 12.12 13.77 -0.44
CA ILE A 261 12.14 13.21 -1.78
C ILE A 261 13.14 14.12 -2.48
N THR A 262 14.43 13.85 -2.29
CA THR A 262 15.42 14.23 -3.26
C THR A 262 14.90 13.58 -4.52
N LEU A 263 14.25 14.37 -5.38
CA LEU A 263 13.82 13.97 -6.70
C LEU A 263 15.10 13.62 -7.43
N ASN A 264 15.64 12.42 -7.17
CA ASN A 264 16.94 12.04 -7.66
C ASN A 264 16.75 11.89 -9.16
N PRO A 265 17.30 12.81 -9.96
CA PRO A 265 17.04 12.82 -11.40
C PRO A 265 17.43 11.47 -12.00
N GLU A 266 18.39 10.77 -11.42
CA GLU A 266 18.87 9.47 -11.91
C GLU A 266 17.79 8.37 -11.94
N TYR A 267 16.87 8.32 -10.96
CA TYR A 267 15.75 7.35 -10.98
C TYR A 267 14.70 7.69 -12.04
N HIS A 268 14.53 8.98 -12.34
CA HIS A 268 13.54 9.48 -13.30
C HIS A 268 14.08 9.58 -14.74
N VAL A 269 15.40 9.77 -14.91
CA VAL A 269 16.11 9.82 -16.19
C VAL A 269 16.28 8.43 -16.79
N ARG A 270 16.47 7.37 -15.97
CA ARG A 270 16.48 5.97 -16.45
C ARG A 270 15.12 5.46 -16.96
N GLY A 271 14.03 6.19 -16.68
CA GLY A 271 12.70 5.95 -17.25
C GLY A 271 12.52 6.50 -18.66
N ARG A 272 13.46 7.33 -19.17
CA ARG A 272 13.51 7.68 -20.58
C ARG A 272 13.96 6.43 -21.35
N ARG A 273 13.04 5.76 -22.04
CA ARG A 273 13.47 4.86 -23.13
C ARG A 273 14.42 5.67 -24.02
N PRO A 274 15.62 5.15 -24.35
CA PRO A 274 16.38 5.73 -25.43
C PRO A 274 15.43 5.83 -26.62
N VAL A 275 15.25 7.03 -27.15
CA VAL A 275 14.63 7.18 -28.46
C VAL A 275 15.58 6.45 -29.38
N GLN A 276 15.22 5.22 -29.79
CA GLN A 276 15.88 4.60 -30.93
C GLN A 276 15.66 5.58 -32.08
N LYS A 277 16.72 6.30 -32.46
CA LYS A 277 16.76 6.91 -33.77
C LYS A 277 16.57 5.75 -34.74
N ARG A 278 15.48 5.81 -35.50
CA ARG A 278 15.35 5.00 -36.70
C ARG A 278 16.38 5.57 -37.65
N ASP A 279 17.45 4.83 -37.87
CA ASP A 279 18.24 4.95 -39.08
C ASP A 279 17.41 4.42 -40.27
#